data_AF-A0A522WLB2-F1
#
_entry.id   AF-A0A522WLB2-F1
#
_cell.length_a   1.000
_cell.length_b   1.000
_cell.length_c   1.000
_cell.angle_alpha   90.00
_cell.angle_beta   90.00
_cell.angle_gamma   90.00
#
_symmetry.space_group_name_H-M   'P 1'
#
loop_
_entity.id
_entity.type
_entity.pdbx_description
1 polymer ?
#
loop_
_entity_poly.entity_id
_entity_poly.type
_entity_poly.pdbx_seq_one_letter_code
_entity_poly.pdbx_strand_id
1 'polypeptide(L)' 'MEAIILAGGFGTRLKSVVSDVPKPMADINGRPFLAYLLSALSLSGVSKAILSVGYKHDVIQNYFGDKYKNTA' A
#
# COMPACT_ATOMS: atom_id res chain seq x y z
N MET A 1 13.33 12.87 -2.28
CA MET A 1 13.55 11.64 -3.08
C MET A 1 12.20 10.98 -3.32
N GLU A 2 11.99 10.38 -4.50
CA GLU A 2 10.74 9.72 -4.87
C GLU A 2 10.93 8.19 -4.93
N ALA A 3 9.87 7.43 -4.65
CA ALA A 3 9.86 5.98 -4.79
C ALA A 3 8.56 5.51 -5.46
N ILE A 4 8.61 4.38 -6.17
CA ILE A 4 7.44 3.73 -6.74
C ILE A 4 7.20 2.38 -6.06
N ILE A 5 5.95 2.11 -5.65
CA ILE A 5 5.51 0.80 -5.15
C ILE A 5 4.56 0.20 -6.19
N LEU A 6 4.92 -0.99 -6.68
CA LEU A 6 4.07 -1.76 -7.60
C LEU A 6 3.06 -2.58 -6.79
N ALA A 7 1.82 -2.09 -6.73
CA ALA A 7 0.73 -2.61 -5.92
C ALA A 7 -0.46 -3.15 -6.75
N GLY A 8 -0.35 -3.19 -8.08
CA GLY A 8 -1.46 -3.50 -8.99
C GLY A 8 -1.72 -4.98 -9.31
N GLY A 9 -1.00 -5.91 -8.68
CA GLY A 9 -1.17 -7.34 -8.94
C GLY A 9 -2.54 -7.89 -8.48
N PHE A 10 -3.14 -8.81 -9.25
CA PHE A 10 -4.42 -9.46 -8.94
C PHE A 10 -4.43 -10.32 -7.66
N GLY A 11 -3.28 -10.58 -7.02
CA GLY A 11 -3.23 -11.30 -5.74
C GLY A 11 -3.61 -12.79 -5.80
N THR A 12 -3.62 -13.41 -6.98
CA THR A 12 -4.17 -14.76 -7.23
C THR A 12 -3.51 -15.89 -6.42
N ARG A 13 -2.24 -15.73 -6.00
CA ARG A 13 -1.49 -16.74 -5.26
C ARG A 13 -1.82 -16.80 -3.75
N LEU A 14 -2.49 -15.77 -3.22
CA LEU A 14 -2.85 -15.64 -1.79
C LEU A 14 -4.36 -15.54 -1.58
N LYS A 15 -5.16 -15.76 -2.63
CA LYS A 15 -6.62 -15.62 -2.65
C LYS A 15 -7.35 -16.51 -1.64
N SER A 16 -6.70 -17.58 -1.17
CA SER A 16 -7.21 -18.50 -0.15
C SER A 16 -6.97 -18.04 1.29
N VAL A 17 -6.10 -17.04 1.51
CA VAL A 17 -5.59 -16.66 2.85
C VAL A 17 -5.81 -15.17 3.16
N VAL A 18 -5.94 -14.34 2.12
CA VAL A 18 -6.30 -12.92 2.27
C VAL A 18 -7.79 -12.82 1.94
N SER A 19 -8.56 -12.24 2.87
CA SER A 19 -9.97 -11.90 2.69
C SER A 19 -10.14 -10.95 1.50
N ASP A 20 -11.37 -10.53 1.20
CA ASP A 20 -11.80 -9.80 -0.01
C ASP A 20 -11.15 -8.40 -0.24
N VAL A 21 -9.93 -8.16 0.25
CA VAL A 21 -9.13 -6.94 0.13
C VAL A 21 -7.91 -7.17 -0.79
N PRO A 22 -7.40 -6.13 -1.47
CA PRO A 22 -6.13 -6.22 -2.19
C PRO A 22 -5.01 -6.72 -1.29
N LYS A 23 -4.07 -7.52 -1.82
CA LYS A 23 -2.90 -7.99 -1.05
C LYS A 23 -2.11 -6.86 -0.35
N PRO A 24 -1.88 -5.67 -0.96
CA PRO A 24 -1.25 -4.54 -0.25
C PRO A 24 -2.01 -4.08 1.00
N MET A 25 -3.31 -4.36 1.06
CA MET A 25 -4.20 -4.03 2.18
C MET A 25 -4.41 -5.17 3.17
N ALA A 26 -3.69 -6.29 3.02
CA ALA A 26 -3.73 -7.38 3.99
C ALA A 26 -3.38 -6.86 5.38
N ASP A 27 -4.25 -7.16 6.36
CA ASP A 27 -4.07 -6.70 7.73
C ASP A 27 -2.89 -7.43 8.39
N ILE A 28 -2.00 -6.64 8.98
CA ILE A 28 -0.89 -7.11 9.79
C ILE A 28 -0.94 -6.28 11.07
N ASN A 29 -1.33 -6.91 12.18
CA ASN A 29 -1.44 -6.26 13.50
C ASN A 29 -2.24 -4.94 13.49
N GLY A 30 -3.38 -4.90 12.80
CA GLY A 30 -4.30 -3.75 12.76
C GLY A 30 -3.88 -2.64 11.80
N ARG A 31 -2.95 -2.90 10.87
CA ARG A 31 -2.52 -1.97 9.82
C ARG A 31 -2.30 -2.72 8.51
N PRO A 32 -2.63 -2.13 7.35
CA PRO A 32 -2.38 -2.77 6.08
C PRO A 32 -0.87 -2.91 5.81
N PHE A 33 -0.46 -4.00 5.16
CA PHE A 33 0.94 -4.24 4.79
C PHE A 33 1.61 -3.04 4.10
N LEU A 34 0.88 -2.35 3.20
CA LEU A 34 1.38 -1.17 2.49
C LEU A 34 1.79 -0.03 3.45
N ALA A 35 1.17 0.07 4.63
CA ALA A 35 1.51 1.07 5.64
C ALA A 35 2.91 0.87 6.22
N TYR A 36 3.39 -0.38 6.27
CA TYR A 36 4.75 -0.71 6.70
C TYR A 36 5.77 -0.25 5.67
N LEU A 37 5.51 -0.50 4.38
CA LEU A 37 6.36 -0.05 3.28
C LEU A 37 6.46 1.48 3.24
N LEU A 38 5.33 2.18 3.30
CA LEU A 38 5.31 3.64 3.30
C LEU A 38 6.02 4.23 4.53
N SER A 39 5.88 3.59 5.70
CA SER A 39 6.60 4.02 6.91
C SER A 39 8.12 3.86 6.76
N ALA A 40 8.57 2.74 6.20
CA ALA A 40 9.99 2.50 5.96
C ALA A 40 10.57 3.50 4.95
N LEU A 41 9.85 3.77 3.85
CA LEU A 41 10.25 4.78 2.87
C LEU A 41 10.34 6.19 3.49
N SER A 42 9.35 6.56 4.30
CA SER A 42 9.33 7.85 5.00
C SER A 42 10.54 8.01 5.92
N LEU A 43 10.89 6.97 6.69
CA LEU A 43 12.08 6.97 7.56
C LEU A 43 13.39 7.05 6.77
N SER A 44 13.43 6.53 5.54
CA SER A 44 14.57 6.62 4.63
C SER A 44 14.66 7.96 3.88
N GLY A 45 13.83 8.96 4.21
CA GLY A 45 13.86 10.29 3.59
C GLY A 45 13.13 10.39 2.24
N VAL A 46 12.25 9.43 1.92
CA VAL A 46 11.38 9.51 0.74
C VAL A 46 10.19 10.41 1.05
N SER A 47 10.13 11.53 0.31
CA SER A 47 9.12 12.58 0.49
C SER A 47 7.88 12.36 -0.38
N LYS A 48 7.96 11.50 -1.39
CA LYS A 48 6.85 11.19 -2.30
C LYS A 48 6.86 9.73 -2.73
N ALA A 49 5.72 9.06 -2.61
CA ALA A 49 5.55 7.68 -3.03
C ALA A 49 4.48 7.58 -4.13
N ILE A 50 4.82 6.92 -5.23
CA ILE A 50 3.91 6.65 -6.33
C ILE A 50 3.40 5.22 -6.16
N LEU A 51 2.10 5.05 -5.95
CA LEU A 51 1.47 3.74 -5.87
C LEU A 51 0.92 3.35 -7.24
N SER A 52 1.57 2.39 -7.91
CA SER A 52 1.00 1.78 -9.12
C SER A 52 -0.03 0.74 -8.68
N VAL A 53 -1.28 1.17 -8.54
CA VAL A 53 -2.42 0.37 -8.11
C VAL A 53 -3.23 -0.14 -9.29
N GLY A 54 -4.01 -1.21 -9.08
CA GLY A 54 -4.80 -1.87 -10.11
C GLY A 54 -6.11 -2.39 -9.54
N TYR A 55 -6.25 -3.71 -9.42
CA TYR A 55 -7.44 -4.35 -8.85
C TYR A 55 -7.81 -3.76 -7.48
N LYS A 56 -9.08 -3.33 -7.31
CA LYS A 56 -9.61 -2.74 -6.06
C LYS A 56 -8.79 -1.53 -5.56
N HIS A 57 -8.25 -0.71 -6.47
CA HIS A 57 -7.49 0.50 -6.13
C HIS A 57 -8.23 1.47 -5.20
N ASP A 58 -9.55 1.58 -5.31
CA ASP A 58 -10.39 2.43 -4.45
C ASP A 58 -10.19 2.14 -2.97
N VAL A 59 -9.97 0.87 -2.60
CA VAL A 59 -9.72 0.47 -1.20
C VAL A 59 -8.42 1.07 -0.68
N ILE A 60 -7.38 1.12 -1.53
CA ILE A 60 -6.08 1.70 -1.19
C ILE A 60 -6.22 3.22 -1.10
N GLN A 61 -6.88 3.85 -2.08
CA GLN A 61 -7.07 5.30 -2.12
C GLN A 61 -7.89 5.81 -0.94
N ASN A 62 -8.97 5.12 -0.58
CA ASN A 62 -9.81 5.49 0.56
C ASN A 62 -9.09 5.38 1.91
N TYR A 63 -8.13 4.45 2.04
CA TYR A 63 -7.38 4.28 3.29
C TYR A 63 -6.24 5.29 3.45
N PHE A 64 -5.46 5.52 2.38
CA PHE A 64 -4.26 6.35 2.45
C PHE A 64 -4.49 7.82 2.05
N GLY A 65 -5.50 8.10 1.22
CA GLY A 65 -5.70 9.42 0.62
C GLY A 65 -4.46 9.90 -0.14
N ASP A 66 -4.25 11.22 -0.14
CA ASP A 66 -3.14 11.86 -0.85
C ASP A 66 -1.86 12.00 -0.01
N LYS A 67 -1.90 11.68 1.28
CA LYS A 67 -0.75 11.81 2.18
C LYS A 67 -0.77 10.77 3.29
N TYR A 68 0.39 10.16 3.51
CA TYR A 68 0.61 9.26 4.64
C TYR A 68 1.88 9.64 5.39
N LYS A 69 1.72 10.12 6.63
CA LYS A 69 2.79 10.70 7.46
C LYS A 69 3.49 11.86 6.74
N ASN A 70 4.82 11.79 6.58
CA ASN A 70 5.64 12.82 5.93
C ASN A 70 5.83 12.54 4.43
N THR A 71 5.09 11.59 3.86
CA THR A 71 5.19 11.17 2.47
C THR A 71 3.88 11.55 1.75
N ALA A 72 4.04 12.32 0.68
CA ALA A 72 2.96 12.63 -0.27
C ALA A 72 2.79 11.53 -1.33
#